data_AF-A0A9X4H5B6-F1
#
_entry.id   AF-A0A9X4H5B6-F1
#
_cell.length_a   1.000
_cell.length_b   1.000
_cell.length_c   1.000
_cell.angle_alpha   90.00
_cell.angle_beta   90.00
_cell.angle_gamma   90.00
#
_symmetry.space_group_name_H-M   'P 1'
#
loop_
_entity.id
_entity.type
_entity.pdbx_description
1 polymer ?
#
loop_
_entity_poly.entity_id
_entity_poly.type
_entity_poly.pdbx_seq_one_letter_code
_entity_poly.pdbx_strand_id
1 'polypeptide(L)' 'MKTEIYLGKINLAMAQGNAGIFYGDNTLKGWRASSKRNLSLGRVNGDGNFIASRLNFLNDSDIIDMFVKTQEPKS' A
#
# COMPACT_ATOMS: atom_id res chain seq x y z
N MET A 1 2.53 -36.14 19.83
CA MET A 1 1.34 -35.39 20.29
C MET A 1 1.19 -34.19 19.34
N LYS A 2 0.04 -34.03 18.69
CA LYS A 2 -0.20 -32.96 17.70
C LYS A 2 -0.92 -31.81 18.41
N THR A 3 -0.36 -30.61 18.34
CA THR A 3 -1.00 -29.41 18.88
C THR A 3 -1.71 -28.71 17.73
N GLU A 4 -3.02 -28.52 17.86
CA GLU A 4 -3.85 -27.79 16.90
C GLU A 4 -4.27 -26.47 17.55
N ILE A 5 -3.97 -25.36 16.88
CA ILE A 5 -4.35 -24.03 17.33
C ILE A 5 -5.55 -23.60 16.50
N TYR A 6 -6.71 -23.50 17.14
CA TYR A 6 -7.93 -22.97 16.55
C TYR A 6 -7.93 -21.45 16.74
N LEU A 7 -7.56 -20.73 15.70
CA LEU A 7 -7.80 -19.30 15.67
C LEU A 7 -9.32 -19.11 15.64
N GLY A 8 -9.85 -18.31 16.58
CA GLY A 8 -11.26 -17.96 16.61
C GLY A 8 -11.65 -17.09 15.42
N LYS A 9 -12.08 -15.85 15.66
CA LYS A 9 -12.47 -14.93 14.58
C LYS A 9 -11.32 -14.02 14.20
N ILE A 10 -10.91 -14.04 12.92
CA ILE A 10 -10.06 -13.00 12.34
C ILE A 10 -10.96 -12.02 11.58
N ASN A 11 -11.09 -10.79 12.10
CA ASN A 11 -11.74 -9.70 11.36
C ASN A 11 -10.67 -8.81 10.75
N LEU A 12 -10.58 -8.78 9.42
CA LEU A 12 -9.70 -7.87 8.72
C LEU A 12 -10.53 -6.87 7.93
N ALA A 13 -10.37 -5.59 8.25
CA ALA A 13 -11.05 -4.51 7.52
C ALA A 13 -10.36 -4.21 6.19
N MET A 14 -9.01 -4.20 6.16
CA MET A 14 -8.25 -3.99 4.93
C MET A 14 -6.79 -4.45 5.11
N ALA A 15 -6.24 -5.08 4.06
CA ALA A 15 -4.80 -5.21 3.85
C ALA A 15 -4.46 -4.45 2.58
N GLN A 16 -3.58 -3.44 2.65
CA GLN A 16 -3.26 -2.62 1.49
C GLN A 16 -1.77 -2.31 1.39
N GLY A 17 -1.21 -2.56 0.19
CA GLY A 17 0.17 -2.29 -0.16
C GLY A 17 1.13 -3.31 0.47
N ASN A 18 1.65 -4.25 -0.34
CA ASN A 18 2.61 -5.25 0.13
C ASN A 18 2.18 -5.93 1.45
N ALA A 19 0.92 -6.37 1.53
CA ALA A 19 0.31 -6.89 2.75
C ALA A 19 -0.23 -8.31 2.55
N GLY A 20 -0.20 -9.12 3.61
CA GLY A 20 -0.76 -10.46 3.64
C GLY A 20 -0.87 -10.98 5.07
N ILE A 21 -1.69 -12.00 5.27
CA ILE A 21 -1.85 -12.70 6.56
C ILE A 21 -1.34 -14.12 6.36
N PHE A 22 -0.37 -14.52 7.17
CA PHE A 22 0.31 -15.81 7.04
C PHE A 22 0.22 -16.58 8.36
N TYR A 23 -0.07 -17.87 8.26
CA TYR A 23 -0.17 -18.79 9.38
C TYR A 23 0.49 -20.13 9.03
N GLY A 24 1.11 -20.78 10.01
CA GLY A 24 1.92 -21.99 9.81
C GLY A 24 3.35 -21.69 9.35
N ASP A 25 4.04 -22.71 8.86
CA ASP A 25 5.42 -22.58 8.37
C ASP A 25 5.45 -21.89 7.01
N ASN A 26 6.00 -20.67 6.98
CA ASN A 26 6.03 -19.84 5.78
C ASN A 26 7.44 -19.32 5.53
N THR A 27 7.89 -19.37 4.27
CA THR A 27 9.08 -18.65 3.81
C THR A 27 8.66 -17.56 2.83
N LEU A 28 8.65 -16.32 3.30
CA LEU A 28 8.28 -15.15 2.50
C LEU A 28 9.54 -14.41 2.08
N LYS A 29 9.83 -14.36 0.78
CA LYS A 29 11.00 -13.67 0.23
C LYS A 29 10.59 -12.82 -0.96
N GLY A 30 11.34 -11.74 -1.20
CA GLY A 30 11.16 -10.90 -2.40
C GLY A 30 9.98 -9.93 -2.38
N TRP A 31 9.38 -9.69 -1.20
CA TRP A 31 8.28 -8.72 -1.07
C TRP A 31 8.78 -7.31 -1.39
N ARG A 32 8.17 -6.68 -2.40
CA ARG A 32 8.48 -5.32 -2.85
C ARG A 32 7.19 -4.63 -3.23
N ALA A 33 7.00 -3.42 -2.73
CA ALA A 33 6.07 -2.47 -3.31
C ALA A 33 6.72 -1.11 -3.39
N SER A 34 6.36 -0.39 -4.44
CA SER A 34 6.73 1.01 -4.62
C SER A 34 5.50 1.70 -5.17
N SER A 35 5.15 2.83 -4.59
CA SER A 35 3.98 3.60 -5.02
C SER A 35 4.31 5.07 -5.04
N LYS A 36 4.19 5.69 -6.21
CA LYS A 36 4.08 7.14 -6.34
C LYS A 36 2.59 7.47 -6.38
N ARG A 37 2.16 8.44 -5.59
CA ARG A 37 0.79 8.96 -5.63
C ARG A 37 0.86 10.47 -5.72
N ASN A 38 0.22 11.01 -6.74
CA ASN A 38 0.08 12.43 -6.92
C ASN A 38 -1.40 12.78 -6.90
N LEU A 39 -1.88 13.33 -5.79
CA LEU A 39 -3.31 13.48 -5.56
C LEU A 39 -3.83 14.87 -5.88
N SER A 40 -2.98 15.83 -6.27
CA SER A 40 -3.35 17.22 -6.59
C SER A 40 -4.24 17.84 -5.49
N LEU A 41 -5.57 17.75 -5.62
CA LEU A 41 -6.56 18.18 -4.62
C LEU A 41 -6.73 17.23 -3.41
N GLY A 42 -6.20 16.01 -3.47
CA GLY A 42 -6.34 15.02 -2.41
C GLY A 42 -7.65 14.22 -2.50
N ARG A 43 -8.10 13.71 -1.35
CA ARG A 43 -9.32 12.93 -1.20
C ARG A 43 -10.31 13.73 -0.35
N VAL A 44 -11.53 13.92 -0.83
CA VAL A 44 -12.60 14.62 -0.11
C VAL A 44 -13.69 13.60 0.22
N ASN A 45 -13.80 13.23 1.49
CA ASN A 45 -14.70 12.19 1.97
C ASN A 45 -15.45 12.67 3.21
N GLY A 46 -16.66 12.15 3.45
CA GLY A 46 -17.56 12.55 4.53
C GLY A 46 -18.70 13.46 4.06
N ASP A 47 -19.61 13.79 4.97
CA ASP A 47 -20.82 14.56 4.67
C ASP A 47 -20.58 16.07 4.87
N GLY A 48 -21.24 16.91 4.07
CA GLY A 48 -21.13 18.38 4.18
C GLY A 48 -19.87 19.00 3.55
N ASN A 49 -19.13 18.25 2.74
CA ASN A 49 -17.96 18.77 2.04
C ASN A 49 -18.34 19.79 0.95
N PHE A 50 -17.76 20.99 1.00
CA PHE A 50 -17.97 22.06 0.02
C PHE A 50 -16.64 22.61 -0.49
N ILE A 51 -16.46 22.63 -1.81
CA ILE A 51 -15.26 23.15 -2.48
C ILE A 51 -15.63 24.39 -3.28
N ALA A 52 -15.29 25.56 -2.74
CA ALA A 52 -15.73 26.87 -3.25
C ALA A 52 -14.89 27.39 -4.43
N SER A 53 -13.63 26.97 -4.59
CA SER A 53 -12.74 27.39 -5.68
C SER A 53 -11.89 26.20 -6.16
N ARG A 54 -11.66 26.07 -7.47
CA ARG A 54 -11.11 24.85 -8.10
C ARG A 54 -9.95 25.15 -9.06
N LEU A 55 -8.90 25.77 -8.56
CA LEU A 55 -7.62 25.81 -9.28
C LEU A 55 -6.62 24.92 -8.55
N ASN A 56 -6.33 23.76 -9.14
CA ASN A 56 -5.27 22.88 -8.69
C ASN A 56 -4.22 22.80 -9.79
N PHE A 57 -3.04 23.36 -9.53
CA PHE A 57 -1.90 23.25 -10.43
C PHE A 57 -0.92 22.25 -9.84
N LEU A 58 -0.58 21.25 -10.64
CA LEU A 58 0.35 20.21 -10.25
C LEU A 58 1.47 20.16 -11.27
N ASN A 59 2.66 20.59 -10.87
CA ASN A 59 3.87 20.50 -11.67
C ASN A 59 4.73 19.34 -11.14
N ASP A 60 4.59 18.17 -11.77
CA ASP A 60 5.40 16.97 -11.50
C ASP A 60 6.44 16.89 -12.61
N SER A 61 7.69 17.23 -12.33
CA SER A 61 8.75 17.21 -13.34
C SER A 61 9.10 15.76 -13.67
N ASP A 62 8.89 15.34 -14.92
CA ASP A 62 9.14 13.99 -15.43
C ASP A 62 10.61 13.51 -15.30
N ILE A 63 11.52 14.38 -14.85
CA ILE A 63 12.96 14.09 -14.72
C ILE A 63 13.26 13.16 -13.54
N ILE A 64 12.42 13.15 -12.50
CA ILE A 64 12.51 12.22 -11.37
C ILE A 64 11.13 11.60 -11.13
N ASP A 65 10.75 10.66 -11.99
CA ASP A 65 9.72 9.68 -11.64
C ASP A 65 10.35 8.59 -10.76
N MET A 66 9.59 8.05 -9.79
CA MET A 66 10.09 7.20 -8.71
C MET A 66 11.17 6.18 -9.17
N PHE A 67 12.45 6.45 -8.87
CA PHE A 67 13.56 5.56 -9.22
C PHE A 67 13.52 4.27 -8.37
N VAL A 68 12.88 3.22 -8.89
CA VAL A 68 12.93 1.90 -8.26
C VAL A 68 14.23 1.20 -8.69
N LYS A 69 15.27 1.25 -7.85
CA LYS A 69 16.45 0.41 -8.07
C LYS A 69 16.08 -1.06 -7.81
N THR A 70 15.99 -1.85 -8.87
CA THR A 70 16.03 -3.31 -8.74
C THR A 70 17.44 -3.70 -8.33
N GLN A 71 17.66 -3.97 -7.05
CA GLN A 71 18.82 -4.79 -6.67
C GLN A 71 18.46 -6.23 -7.04
N GLU A 72 19.12 -6.76 -8.07
CA GLU A 72 19.11 -8.19 -8.33
C GLU A 72 19.58 -8.91 -7.06
N PRO A 73 18.90 -9.98 -6.61
CA PRO A 73 19.43 -10.79 -5.53
C PRO A 73 20.78 -11.34 -6.00
N LYS A 74 21.86 -11.01 -5.27
CA LYS A 74 23.15 -11.65 -5.49
C LYS A 74 22.93 -13.16 -5.36
N SER A 75 23.27 -13.89 -6.44
CA SER A 75 23.33 -15.36 -6.49
C SER A 75 24.21 -15.91 -5.38
#